data_AF-A0A959AYI0-F1
#
_entry.id   AF-A0A959AYI0-F1
#
_cell.length_a   1.000
_cell.length_b   1.000
_cell.length_c   1.000
_cell.angle_alpha   90.00
_cell.angle_beta   90.00
_cell.angle_gamma   90.00
#
_symmetry.space_group_name_H-M   'P 1'
#
loop_
_entity.id
_entity.type
_entity.pdbx_description
1 polymer ?
#
loop_
_entity_poly.entity_id
_entity_poly.type
_entity_poly.pdbx_seq_one_letter_code
_entity_poly.pdbx_strand_id
1 'polypeptide(L)'
;MAQLNWTYVSDTGRKYTVGIYHGSKTGHLVVYCNLRVVIIDFNVLEDKTYPLFLDDELCELTIEKKGGQFRYGFDINRKADTPRNR
;
A
#
# COMPACT_ATOMS: atom_id res chain seq x y z
N MET A 1 -12.40 4.65 -10.78
CA MET A 1 -11.91 3.39 -10.19
C MET A 1 -10.46 3.26 -10.56
N ALA A 2 -9.57 3.08 -9.59
CA ALA A 2 -8.15 2.86 -9.82
C ALA A 2 -7.79 1.42 -9.49
N GLN A 3 -6.98 0.81 -10.35
CA GLN A 3 -6.37 -0.49 -10.13
C GLN A 3 -4.90 -0.39 -10.52
N LEU A 4 -4.02 -0.70 -9.59
CA LEU A 4 -2.58 -0.63 -9.81
C LEU A 4 -1.84 -1.59 -8.88
N ASN A 5 -0.58 -1.84 -9.20
CA ASN A 5 0.30 -2.67 -8.40
C ASN A 5 1.73 -2.10 -8.38
N TRP A 6 2.47 -2.54 -7.38
CA TRP A 6 3.90 -2.36 -7.21
C TRP A 6 4.54 -3.71 -6.96
N THR A 7 5.80 -3.83 -7.37
CA THR A 7 6.61 -5.00 -7.05
C THR A 7 7.70 -4.60 -6.08
N TYR A 8 7.69 -5.20 -4.89
CA TYR A 8 8.79 -5.15 -3.95
C TYR A 8 9.65 -6.41 -4.12
N VAL A 9 10.98 -6.23 -4.10
CA VAL A 9 11.96 -7.32 -4.12
C VAL A 9 12.74 -7.24 -2.83
N SER A 10 12.59 -8.24 -1.97
CA SER A 10 13.33 -8.36 -0.71
C SER A 10 14.80 -8.69 -0.95
N ASP A 11 15.62 -8.58 0.10
CA ASP A 11 17.05 -8.91 0.04
C ASP A 11 17.31 -10.38 -0.29
N THR A 12 16.36 -11.27 0.01
CA THR A 12 16.43 -12.70 -0.36
C THR A 12 16.11 -12.95 -1.84
N GLY A 13 15.78 -11.90 -2.59
CA GLY A 13 15.30 -11.98 -3.98
C GLY A 13 13.82 -12.36 -4.10
N ARG A 14 13.12 -12.59 -2.98
CA ARG A 14 11.68 -12.88 -2.98
C ARG A 14 10.91 -11.65 -3.46
N LYS A 15 10.00 -11.87 -4.42
CA LYS A 15 9.15 -10.84 -5.01
C LYS A 15 7.77 -10.82 -4.36
N TYR A 16 7.27 -9.61 -4.12
CA TYR A 16 5.93 -9.34 -3.62
C TYR A 16 5.24 -8.38 -4.56
N THR A 17 4.07 -8.77 -5.08
CA THR A 17 3.20 -7.87 -5.84
C THR A 17 2.13 -7.35 -4.90
N VAL A 18 2.27 -6.09 -4.49
CA VAL A 18 1.26 -5.37 -3.70
C VAL A 18 0.40 -4.59 -4.68
N GLY A 19 -0.92 -4.70 -4.58
CA GLY A 19 -1.79 -3.93 -5.44
C GLY A 19 -3.06 -3.51 -4.74
N ILE A 20 -3.77 -2.57 -5.38
CA ILE A 20 -5.00 -2.02 -4.88
C ILE A 20 -6.11 -2.03 -5.92
N TYR A 21 -7.33 -2.06 -5.42
CA TYR A 21 -8.52 -1.58 -6.10
C TYR A 21 -9.14 -0.48 -5.25
N HIS A 22 -9.26 0.72 -5.81
CA HIS A 22 -9.85 1.86 -5.11
C HIS A 22 -10.99 2.49 -5.91
N GLY A 23 -12.19 2.42 -5.33
CA GLY A 23 -13.38 3.11 -5.80
C GLY A 23 -13.35 4.56 -5.37
N SER A 24 -12.66 5.44 -6.11
CA SER A 24 -12.48 6.87 -5.76
C SER A 24 -13.76 7.66 -5.47
N LYS A 25 -14.94 7.19 -5.91
CA LYS A 25 -16.24 7.80 -5.59
C LYS A 25 -16.97 7.13 -4.43
N THR A 26 -16.73 5.83 -4.21
CA THR A 26 -17.41 5.02 -3.18
C THR A 26 -16.57 4.83 -1.92
N GLY A 27 -15.27 5.13 -1.98
CA GLY A 27 -14.31 4.91 -0.90
C GLY A 27 -14.03 3.43 -0.62
N HIS A 28 -14.46 2.50 -1.50
CA HIS A 28 -14.16 1.08 -1.33
C HIS A 28 -12.70 0.83 -1.71
N LEU A 29 -11.93 0.27 -0.79
CA LEU A 29 -10.54 -0.10 -0.99
C LEU A 29 -10.35 -1.61 -0.73
N VAL A 30 -9.63 -2.24 -1.65
CA VAL A 30 -9.05 -3.57 -1.44
C VAL A 30 -7.55 -3.46 -1.67
N VAL A 31 -6.75 -3.94 -0.73
CA VAL A 31 -5.30 -4.12 -0.88
C VAL A 31 -5.02 -5.61 -0.92
N TYR A 32 -4.20 -6.04 -1.86
CA TYR A 32 -3.77 -7.43 -1.98
C TYR A 32 -2.25 -7.54 -2.08
N CYS A 33 -1.71 -8.65 -1.60
CA CYS A 33 -0.31 -9.05 -1.77
C CYS A 33 -0.27 -10.46 -2.34
N ASN A 34 0.42 -10.66 -3.47
CA ASN A 34 0.53 -11.96 -4.15
C ASN A 34 -0.82 -12.66 -4.34
N LEU A 35 -1.80 -11.92 -4.88
CA LEU A 35 -3.19 -12.36 -5.12
C LEU A 35 -4.03 -12.64 -3.86
N ARG A 36 -3.48 -12.45 -2.65
CA ARG A 36 -4.24 -12.57 -1.40
C ARG A 36 -4.68 -11.20 -0.91
N VAL A 37 -5.97 -11.04 -0.62
CA VAL A 37 -6.48 -9.82 0.01
C VAL A 37 -5.91 -9.71 1.42
N VAL A 38 -5.31 -8.57 1.73
CA VAL A 38 -4.69 -8.30 3.04
C VAL A 38 -5.43 -7.19 3.79
N ILE A 39 -6.05 -6.25 3.09
CA ILE A 39 -6.84 -5.16 3.68
C ILE A 39 -8.10 -4.97 2.84
N ILE A 40 -9.23 -4.79 3.53
CA ILE A 40 -10.46 -4.23 2.97
C ILE A 40 -10.83 -3.05 3.84
N ASP A 41 -11.09 -1.91 3.21
CA ASP A 41 -11.48 -0.68 3.90
C ASP A 41 -12.58 0.03 3.12
N PHE A 42 -13.42 0.76 3.84
CA PHE A 42 -14.55 1.48 3.29
C PHE A 42 -14.42 2.97 3.65
N ASN A 43 -15.12 3.83 2.90
CA ASN A 43 -15.08 5.28 3.13
C ASN A 43 -13.67 5.89 3.03
N VAL A 44 -12.78 5.31 2.22
CA VAL A 44 -11.46 5.88 1.89
C VAL A 44 -11.64 7.04 0.92
N LEU A 45 -12.16 8.16 1.43
CA LEU A 45 -12.49 9.34 0.63
C LEU A 45 -11.53 10.50 0.87
N GLU A 46 -10.53 10.31 1.74
CA GLU A 46 -9.51 11.26 2.16
C GLU A 46 -8.15 10.55 2.26
N ASP A 47 -7.10 11.29 2.63
CA ASP A 47 -5.74 10.79 2.80
C ASP A 47 -5.69 9.61 3.78
N LYS A 48 -4.98 8.55 3.41
CA LYS A 48 -4.82 7.37 4.25
C LYS A 48 -3.52 6.63 3.93
N THR A 49 -2.87 6.13 4.97
CA THR A 49 -1.64 5.33 4.87
C THR A 49 -1.86 3.98 5.52
N TYR A 50 -1.42 2.92 4.84
CA TYR A 50 -1.51 1.54 5.31
C TYR A 50 -0.11 0.96 5.46
N PRO A 51 0.34 0.65 6.70
CA PRO A 51 1.58 -0.05 6.92
C PRO A 51 1.43 -1.52 6.52
N LEU A 52 2.43 -2.06 5.84
CA LEU A 52 2.52 -3.45 5.40
C LEU A 52 3.92 -3.98 5.69
N PHE A 53 4.02 -5.05 6.47
CA PHE A 53 5.28 -5.78 6.61
C PHE A 53 5.44 -6.80 5.48
N LEU A 54 6.53 -6.68 4.73
CA LEU A 54 6.96 -7.65 3.72
C LEU A 54 8.30 -8.23 4.19
N ASP A 55 8.25 -9.48 4.68
CA ASP A 55 9.31 -10.04 5.51
C ASP A 55 9.59 -9.14 6.74
N ASP A 56 10.78 -8.56 6.84
CA ASP A 56 11.22 -7.67 7.91
C ASP A 56 11.20 -6.18 7.51
N GLU A 57 10.80 -5.87 6.28
CA GLU A 57 10.69 -4.50 5.75
C GLU A 57 9.31 -3.92 6.02
N LEU A 58 9.27 -2.69 6.57
CA LEU A 58 8.04 -1.92 6.72
C LEU A 58 7.84 -1.06 5.49
N CYS A 59 6.82 -1.39 4.71
CA CYS A 59 6.37 -0.58 3.57
C CYS A 59 5.09 0.18 3.92
N GLU A 60 4.88 1.31 3.26
CA GLU A 60 3.71 2.15 3.40
C GLU A 60 3.02 2.30 2.06
N LEU A 61 1.77 1.85 1.99
CA LEU A 61 0.87 2.18 0.89
C LEU A 61 0.17 3.49 1.24
N THR A 62 0.32 4.50 0.39
CA THR A 62 -0.29 5.82 0.59
C THR A 62 -1.38 6.07 -0.43
N ILE A 63 -2.47 6.68 0.03
CA ILE A 63 -3.56 7.21 -0.78
C ILE A 63 -3.67 8.68 -0.42
N GLU A 64 -3.39 9.56 -1.37
CA GLU A 64 -3.44 11.03 -1.18
C GLU A 64 -4.50 11.65 -2.08
N LYS A 65 -5.37 12.48 -1.53
CA LYS A 65 -6.35 13.26 -2.27
C LYS A 65 -5.81 14.67 -2.55
N LYS A 66 -5.59 14.97 -3.82
CA LYS A 66 -5.14 16.29 -4.30
C LYS A 66 -6.04 16.77 -5.43
N GLY A 67 -6.66 17.95 -5.24
CA GLY A 67 -7.52 18.56 -6.26
C GLY A 67 -8.72 17.69 -6.68
N GLY A 68 -9.28 16.90 -5.74
CA GLY A 68 -10.39 15.99 -6.03
C GLY A 68 -10.00 14.69 -6.77
N GLN A 69 -8.70 14.48 -7.00
CA GLN A 69 -8.15 13.24 -7.55
C GLN A 69 -7.33 12.52 -6.49
N PHE A 70 -7.17 11.21 -6.67
CA PHE A 70 -6.33 10.39 -5.79
C PHE A 70 -5.00 10.07 -6.47
N ARG A 71 -3.92 10.14 -5.68
CA ARG A 71 -2.60 9.61 -5.98
C ARG A 71 -2.34 8.43 -5.05
N TYR A 72 -1.53 7.51 -5.55
CA TYR A 72 -1.23 6.26 -4.88
C TYR A 72 0.28 6.08 -4.85
N GLY A 73 0.82 5.81 -3.67
CA GLY A 73 2.26 5.60 -3.47
C GLY A 73 2.52 4.30 -2.72
N PHE A 74 3.73 3.78 -2.88
CA PHE A 74 4.21 2.62 -2.15
C PHE A 74 5.69 2.80 -1.90
N ASP A 75 6.06 3.00 -0.64
CA ASP A 75 7.39 3.40 -0.25
C ASP A 75 7.87 2.57 0.95
N ILE A 76 9.19 2.42 1.08
CA ILE A 76 9.80 1.78 2.24
C ILE A 76 9.94 2.82 3.36
N ASN A 77 9.39 2.53 4.54
CA ASN A 77 9.57 3.38 5.70
C ASN A 77 10.93 3.10 6.35
N ARG A 78 11.93 3.90 5.97
CA ARG A 78 13.31 3.87 6.52
C ARG A 78 13.50 4.66 7.81
N LYS A 79 12.45 5.29 8.33
CA LYS A 79 12.51 6.18 9.50
C LYS A 79 11.96 5.53 10.76
N ALA A 80 10.97 4.66 10.62
CA ALA A 80 10.37 3.96 11.73
C ALA A 80 11.40 3.05 12.41
N ASP A 81 11.29 2.94 13.72
CA ASP A 81 12.18 2.12 14.53
C ASP A 81 11.80 0.63 14.41
N THR A 82 12.23 -0.02 13.33
CA THR A 82 12.01 -1.44 13.04
C THR A 82 13.31 -2.23 13.25
N PRO A 83 13.26 -3.56 13.45
CA PRO A 83 14.47 -4.38 13.53
C PRO A 83 15.42 -4.20 12.33
N ARG A 84 14.88 -3.88 11.15
CA ARG A 84 15.63 -3.68 9.91
C ARG A 84 16.24 -2.27 9.76
N ASN A 85 15.69 -1.26 10.42
CA ASN A 85 16.18 0.13 10.37
C ASN A 85 17.16 0.47 11.51
N ARG A 86 17.48 -0.47 12.40
CA ARG A 86 18.43 -0.31 13.52
C ARG A 86 19.85 -0.76 13.17
#